data_AF-A0A101XFH8-F1
#
_entry.id   AF-A0A101XFH8-F1
#
_cell.length_a   1.000
_cell.length_b   1.000
_cell.length_c   1.000
_cell.angle_alpha   90.00
_cell.angle_beta   90.00
_cell.angle_gamma   90.00
#
_symmetry.space_group_name_H-M   'P 1'
#
loop_
_entity.id
_entity.type
_entity.pdbx_description
1 polymer ?
#
loop_
_entity_poly.entity_id
_entity_poly.type
_entity_poly.pdbx_seq_one_letter_code
_entity_poly.pdbx_strand_id
1 'polypeptide(L)' 'MRIYNCSYCGRPIPPGYGLMYVRIDGVVLRFCSRRCFVSMVKMGRNPQKQAWVRKAKRVKQATQPGKPTAK' A
#
# COMPACT_ATOMS: atom_id res chain seq x y z
N MET A 1 -18.60 -1.31 -12.02
CA MET A 1 -17.90 -1.56 -10.74
C MET A 1 -16.48 -0.99 -10.83
N ARG A 2 -16.01 -0.28 -9.79
CA ARG A 2 -14.67 0.34 -9.80
C ARG A 2 -13.62 -0.65 -9.30
N ILE A 3 -12.59 -0.89 -10.11
CA ILE A 3 -11.43 -1.71 -9.74
C ILE A 3 -10.40 -0.76 -9.11
N TYR A 4 -9.95 -1.10 -7.89
CA TYR A 4 -8.95 -0.30 -7.18
C TYR A 4 -7.57 -0.93 -7.28
N ASN A 5 -6.51 -0.13 -7.25
CA ASN A 5 -5.15 -0.64 -7.21
C ASN A 5 -4.65 -0.73 -5.76
N CYS A 6 -3.93 -1.80 -5.45
CA CYS A 6 -3.29 -1.95 -4.14
C CYS A 6 -2.11 -0.99 -3.99
N SER A 7 -2.08 -0.25 -2.89
CA SER A 7 -1.05 0.74 -2.57
C SER A 7 0.35 0.14 -2.38
N TYR A 8 0.43 -1.17 -2.11
CA TYR A 8 1.70 -1.87 -1.86
C TYR A 8 2.13 -2.77 -3.03
N CYS A 9 1.22 -3.64 -3.49
CA CYS A 9 1.51 -4.68 -4.46
C CYS A 9 1.27 -4.21 -5.92
N GLY A 10 0.59 -3.08 -6.12
CA GLY A 10 0.20 -2.57 -7.45
C GLY A 10 -0.80 -3.45 -8.20
N ARG A 11 -1.26 -4.57 -7.61
CA ARG A 11 -2.25 -5.46 -8.24
C ARG A 11 -3.64 -4.81 -8.19
N PRO A 12 -4.47 -5.02 -9.22
CA PRO A 12 -5.87 -4.67 -9.17
C PRO A 12 -6.57 -5.50 -8.08
N ILE A 13 -7.46 -4.85 -7.33
CA ILE A 13 -8.28 -5.41 -6.27
C ILE A 13 -9.67 -5.63 -6.87
N PRO A 14 -10.14 -6.88 -7.01
CA PRO A 14 -11.49 -7.15 -7.44
C PRO A 14 -12.50 -6.61 -6.41
N PRO A 15 -13.70 -6.19 -6.87
CA PRO A 15 -14.74 -5.69 -5.97
C PRO A 15 -15.11 -6.74 -4.92
N GLY A 16 -15.31 -6.31 -3.67
CA GLY A 16 -15.61 -7.21 -2.55
C GLY A 16 -14.38 -7.90 -1.93
N TYR A 17 -13.18 -7.65 -2.45
CA TYR A 17 -11.94 -8.23 -1.95
C TYR A 17 -11.00 -7.18 -1.35
N GLY A 18 -10.04 -7.67 -0.57
CA GLY A 18 -8.98 -6.83 0.00
C GLY A 18 -9.35 -6.20 1.35
N LEU A 19 -8.54 -5.23 1.75
CA LEU A 19 -8.70 -4.51 3.02
C LEU A 19 -8.50 -3.00 2.80
N MET A 20 -9.25 -2.21 3.54
CA MET A 20 -9.09 -0.76 3.61
C MET A 20 -8.49 -0.39 4.96
N TYR A 21 -7.46 0.45 4.95
CA TYR A 21 -6.85 0.98 6.16
C TYR A 21 -6.80 2.50 6.07
N VAL A 22 -7.39 3.17 7.04
CA VAL A 22 -7.41 4.63 7.13
C VAL A 22 -6.40 5.01 8.21
N ARG A 23 -5.42 5.84 7.83
CA ARG A 23 -4.49 6.44 8.79
C ARG A 23 -5.15 7.61 9.50
N ILE A 24 -4.59 8.03 10.63
CA ILE A 24 -5.00 9.25 11.34
C ILE A 24 -4.91 10.49 10.42
N ASP A 25 -3.98 10.49 9.46
CA ASP A 25 -3.82 11.54 8.45
C ASP A 25 -4.96 11.61 7.42
N GLY A 26 -6.00 10.76 7.51
CA GLY A 26 -7.09 10.65 6.54
C GLY A 26 -6.71 9.91 5.25
N VAL A 27 -5.45 9.48 5.10
CA VAL A 27 -4.98 8.75 3.92
C VAL A 27 -5.59 7.34 3.90
N VAL A 28 -6.36 7.04 2.85
CA VAL A 28 -6.99 5.74 2.64
C VAL A 28 -6.07 4.83 1.83
N LEU A 29 -5.53 3.82 2.49
CA LEU A 29 -4.69 2.79 1.89
C LEU A 29 -5.52 1.55 1.56
N ARG A 30 -5.34 1.03 0.34
CA ARG A 30 -6.07 -0.13 -0.18
C ARG A 30 -5.11 -1.30 -0.37
N PHE A 31 -5.48 -2.47 0.14
CA PHE A 31 -4.63 -3.65 0.10
C PHE A 31 -5.29 -4.83 -0.59
N CYS A 32 -4.50 -5.53 -1.41
CA CYS A 32 -4.90 -6.77 -2.08
C CYS A 32 -5.03 -7.96 -1.10
N SER A 33 -4.24 -7.98 -0.02
CA SER A 33 -4.23 -9.09 0.95
C SER A 33 -3.63 -8.70 2.30
N ARG A 34 -3.90 -9.50 3.35
CA ARG A 34 -3.30 -9.33 4.69
C ARG A 34 -1.77 -9.33 4.67
N ARG A 35 -1.14 -10.08 3.75
CA ARG A 35 0.32 -10.11 3.59
C ARG A 35 0.88 -8.72 3.23
N CYS A 36 0.16 -7.97 2.40
CA CYS A 36 0.52 -6.60 2.01
C CYS A 36 0.28 -5.61 3.15
N PHE A 37 -0.83 -5.77 3.87
CA PHE A 37 -1.14 -4.96 5.05
C PHE A 37 -0.05 -5.09 6.12
N VAL A 38 0.29 -6.31 6.52
CA VAL A 38 1.31 -6.56 7.57
C VAL A 38 2.68 -6.06 7.15
N SER A 39 3.06 -6.28 5.88
CA SER A 39 4.37 -5.85 5.38
C SER A 39 4.53 -4.32 5.39
N MET A 40 3.49 -3.58 5.02
CA MET A 40 3.56 -2.12 4.93
C MET A 40 3.28 -1.44 6.27
N VAL A 41 2.24 -1.87 6.99
CA VAL A 41 1.74 -1.18 8.20
C VAL A 41 2.48 -1.63 9.46
N LYS A 42 2.69 -2.94 9.63
CA LYS A 42 3.33 -3.47 10.86
C LYS A 42 4.85 -3.55 10.74
N MET A 43 5.36 -3.95 9.58
CA MET A 43 6.78 -4.21 9.39
C MET A 43 7.51 -3.07 8.66
N GLY A 44 6.81 -2.06 8.14
CA GLY A 44 7.40 -0.91 7.45
C GLY A 44 8.30 -1.28 6.26
N ARG A 45 8.08 -2.43 5.61
CA ARG A 45 9.00 -2.95 4.59
C ARG A 45 8.76 -2.26 3.25
N ASN A 46 9.86 -1.87 2.60
CA ASN A 46 9.81 -1.28 1.27
C ASN A 46 9.49 -2.34 0.21
N PRO A 47 8.46 -2.13 -0.64
CA PRO A 47 8.06 -3.10 -1.65
C PRO A 47 9.17 -3.40 -2.67
N GLN A 48 10.11 -2.46 -2.89
CA GLN A 48 11.24 -2.67 -3.81
C GLN A 48 12.27 -3.70 -3.30
N LYS A 49 12.39 -3.84 -1.97
CA LYS A 49 13.33 -4.78 -1.35
C LYS A 49 12.76 -6.19 -1.22
N GLN A 50 11.46 -6.38 -1.47
CA GLN A 50 10.81 -7.67 -1.34
C GLN A 50 10.64 -8.36 -2.68
N ALA A 51 11.29 -9.51 -2.83
CA ALA A 51 11.30 -10.31 -4.06
C ALA A 51 9.91 -10.77 -4.52
N TRP A 52 8.97 -10.99 -3.58
CA TRP A 52 7.62 -11.48 -3.88
C TRP A 52 6.65 -10.39 -4.35
N VAL A 53 7.01 -9.12 -4.20
CA VAL A 53 6.18 -8.01 -4.67
C VAL A 53 6.43 -7.85 -6.16
N ARG A 54 5.36 -7.81 -6.95
CA ARG A 54 5.46 -7.42 -8.37
C ARG A 54 6.04 -6.01 -8.38
N LYS A 55 7.31 -5.88 -8.76
CA LYS A 55 8.02 -4.60 -8.85
C LYS A 55 7.30 -3.73 -9.87
N ALA A 56 6.39 -2.88 -9.42
CA ALA A 56 5.86 -1.83 -10.26
C ALA A 56 7.05 -0.92 -10.60
N LYS A 57 7.42 -0.84 -11.88
CA LYS A 57 8.41 0.14 -12.34
C LYS A 57 7.87 1.50 -11.92
N ARG A 58 8.62 2.19 -11.08
CA ARG A 58 8.19 3.39 -10.39
C ARG A 58 7.91 4.49 -11.42
N VAL A 59 6.64 4.83 -11.67
CA VAL A 59 6.32 6.23 -11.99
C VAL A 59 6.57 6.99 -10.70
N LYS A 60 7.54 7.91 -10.71
CA LYS A 60 7.76 8.82 -9.59
C LYS A 60 6.47 9.62 -9.38
N GLN A 61 5.62 9.21 -8.44
CA GLN A 61 4.60 10.10 -7.91
C GLN A 61 5.05 10.56 -6.53
N ALA A 62 5.44 11.83 -6.52
CA ALA A 62 5.53 12.64 -5.33
C ALA A 62 4.17 12.62 -4.63
N THR A 63 4.21 12.34 -3.32
CA THR A 63 3.28 12.76 -2.25
C THR A 63 3.31 11.68 -1.18
N GLN A 64 4.30 11.79 -0.29
CA GLN A 64 4.11 11.38 1.09
C GLN A 64 3.46 12.57 1.80
N PRO A 65 2.23 12.49 2.32
CA PRO A 65 1.86 13.27 3.48
C PRO A 65 1.95 12.34 4.71
N GLY A 66 2.65 12.79 5.74
CA GLY A 66 2.71 12.08 7.02
C GLY A 66 3.89 11.11 7.14
N LYS A 67 5.11 11.64 7.06
CA LYS A 67 6.23 11.15 7.87
C LYS A 67 5.98 11.72 9.28
N PRO A 68 5.58 10.95 10.30
CA PRO A 68 5.74 11.43 11.67
C PRO A 68 7.23 11.40 11.94
N THR A 69 7.82 12.59 11.95
CA THR A 69 9.13 12.87 12.54
C THR A 69 9.11 12.29 13.95
N ALA A 70 9.93 11.26 14.18
CA ALA A 70 10.32 10.89 15.52
C ALA A 70 10.98 12.12 16.17
N LYS A 71 10.58 12.42 17.41
CA LYS A 71 11.33 13.27 18.33
C LYS A 71 12.77 12.78 18.46
#